data_AF-A0A9D1VC50-F1
#
_entry.id   AF-A0A9D1VC50-F1
#
_cell.length_a   1.000
_cell.length_b   1.000
_cell.length_c   1.000
_cell.angle_alpha   90.00
_cell.angle_beta   90.00
_cell.angle_gamma   90.00
#
_symmetry.space_group_name_H-M   'P 1'
#
loop_
_entity.id
_entity.type
_entity.pdbx_description
1 polymer ?
#
loop_
_entity_poly.entity_id
_entity_poly.type
_entity_poly.pdbx_seq_one_letter_code
_entity_poly.pdbx_strand_id
1 'polypeptide(L)'
;MTRKRKLAEDVMVAEGLIDGKVVCRDVVRPARRPSRLRLRVDASLPDLRADGSSLVPVVAEVTDDAGSVKRLSNEWVQFSVEGAGVAVDGAPRQVEWGSAPLLIRVGDVPGEIRVRARLLHEGSQAPQEAPVLVIPVGEDDALSLPPAG
;
A
#
# COMPACT_ATOMS: atom_id res chain seq x y z
N MET A 1 18.73 -2.82 -31.53
CA MET A 1 17.95 -4.06 -31.74
C MET A 1 16.70 -4.00 -30.88
N THR A 2 15.57 -3.63 -31.48
CA THR A 2 14.43 -2.97 -30.82
C THR A 2 13.35 -3.98 -30.42
N ARG A 3 13.26 -4.37 -29.14
CA ARG A 3 12.16 -5.20 -28.57
C ARG A 3 10.80 -4.48 -28.48
N LYS A 4 10.55 -3.41 -29.25
CA LYS A 4 9.30 -2.62 -29.11
C LYS A 4 8.04 -3.35 -29.59
N ARG A 5 8.15 -4.45 -30.35
CA ARG A 5 7.00 -5.09 -31.01
C ARG A 5 6.41 -6.34 -30.34
N LYS A 6 7.03 -6.90 -29.29
CA LYS A 6 6.54 -8.14 -28.63
C LYS A 6 6.23 -8.04 -27.13
N LEU A 7 6.41 -6.86 -26.52
CA LEU A 7 6.14 -6.67 -25.08
C LEU A 7 4.66 -6.88 -24.68
N ALA A 8 3.74 -6.91 -25.65
CA ALA A 8 2.33 -7.23 -25.42
C ALA A 8 2.07 -8.75 -25.36
N GLU A 9 2.97 -9.56 -25.93
CA GLU A 9 2.88 -11.03 -26.03
C GLU A 9 3.53 -11.74 -24.83
N ASP A 10 4.37 -11.06 -24.04
CA ASP A 10 4.96 -11.60 -22.80
C ASP A 10 3.92 -11.60 -21.67
N VAL A 11 3.00 -12.57 -21.71
CA VAL A 11 1.96 -12.76 -20.69
C VAL A 11 1.78 -14.23 -20.37
N MET A 12 1.45 -14.53 -19.12
CA MET A 12 0.95 -15.83 -18.71
C MET A 12 -0.57 -15.73 -18.58
N VAL A 13 -1.30 -16.63 -19.23
CA VAL A 13 -2.77 -16.66 -19.19
C VAL A 13 -3.22 -18.00 -18.63
N ALA A 14 -4.09 -17.97 -17.65
CA ALA A 14 -4.79 -19.15 -17.13
C ALA A 14 -6.29 -18.99 -17.40
N GLU A 15 -6.91 -19.97 -18.04
CA GLU A 15 -8.35 -19.99 -18.34
C GLU A 15 -9.00 -21.18 -17.64
N GLY A 16 -10.02 -20.90 -16.83
CA GLY A 16 -10.86 -21.92 -16.20
C GLY A 16 -12.02 -22.27 -17.12
N LEU A 17 -12.20 -23.57 -17.37
CA LEU A 17 -13.19 -24.10 -18.32
C LEU A 17 -14.27 -24.89 -17.57
N ILE A 18 -15.53 -24.71 -17.95
CA ILE A 18 -16.66 -25.59 -17.62
C ILE A 18 -17.33 -25.98 -18.94
N ASP A 19 -17.48 -27.28 -19.20
CA ASP A 19 -18.04 -27.83 -20.45
C ASP A 19 -17.34 -27.29 -21.72
N GLY A 20 -16.01 -27.12 -21.66
CA GLY A 20 -15.21 -26.58 -22.76
C GLY A 20 -15.38 -25.08 -23.01
N LYS A 21 -16.13 -24.35 -22.15
CA LYS A 21 -16.32 -22.90 -22.22
C LYS A 21 -15.52 -22.19 -21.12
N VAL A 22 -14.86 -21.10 -21.48
CA VAL A 22 -14.11 -20.28 -20.52
C VAL A 22 -15.09 -19.54 -19.61
N VAL A 23 -14.98 -19.78 -18.30
CA VAL A 23 -15.79 -19.13 -17.25
C VAL A 23 -14.99 -18.13 -16.41
N CYS A 24 -13.67 -18.29 -16.36
CA CYS A 24 -12.77 -17.33 -15.74
C CYS A 24 -11.44 -17.28 -16.49
N ARG A 25 -10.77 -16.12 -16.42
CA ARG A 25 -9.48 -15.89 -17.06
C ARG A 25 -8.63 -15.02 -16.17
N ASP A 26 -7.40 -15.45 -15.89
CA ASP A 26 -6.40 -14.69 -15.19
C ASP A 26 -5.20 -14.41 -16.11
N VAL A 27 -4.62 -13.22 -16.01
CA VAL A 27 -3.54 -12.74 -16.88
C VAL A 27 -2.44 -12.10 -16.06
N VAL A 28 -1.28 -12.72 -16.04
CA VAL A 28 -0.08 -12.21 -15.36
C VAL A 28 0.87 -11.60 -16.39
N ARG A 29 1.32 -10.38 -16.13
CA ARG A 29 2.31 -9.66 -16.94
C ARG A 29 3.59 -9.48 -16.14
N PRO A 30 4.78 -9.62 -16.76
CA PRO A 30 6.03 -9.33 -16.08
C PRO A 30 6.10 -7.83 -15.75
N ALA A 31 6.46 -7.51 -14.50
CA ALA A 31 6.62 -6.14 -14.06
C ALA A 31 7.76 -5.45 -14.83
N ARG A 32 7.47 -4.29 -15.41
CA ARG A 32 8.41 -3.52 -16.23
C ARG A 32 9.39 -2.77 -15.35
N ARG A 33 9.86 -1.62 -15.84
CA ARG A 33 10.70 -0.72 -15.08
C ARG A 33 9.88 -0.14 -13.92
N PRO A 34 10.37 -0.18 -12.67
CA PRO A 34 9.77 0.55 -11.56
C PRO A 34 9.61 2.03 -11.90
N SER A 35 8.45 2.60 -11.61
CA SER A 35 8.16 4.01 -11.89
C SER A 35 7.55 4.75 -10.71
N ARG A 36 6.90 4.07 -9.76
CA ARG A 36 6.32 4.72 -8.58
C ARG A 36 6.15 3.80 -7.39
N LEU A 37 6.13 4.38 -6.20
CA LEU A 37 5.59 3.77 -5.00
C LEU A 37 4.05 3.83 -5.02
N ARG A 38 3.41 2.80 -4.49
CA ARG A 38 1.97 2.76 -4.20
C ARG A 38 1.79 2.51 -2.71
N LEU A 39 1.01 3.35 -2.05
CA LEU A 39 0.58 3.13 -0.67
C LEU A 39 -0.85 2.60 -0.64
N ARG A 40 -1.10 1.62 0.23
CA ARG A 40 -2.43 1.10 0.52
C ARG A 40 -2.50 0.58 1.95
N VAL A 41 -3.71 0.49 2.49
CA VAL A 41 -3.95 -0.30 3.69
C VAL A 41 -4.06 -1.78 3.28
N ASP A 42 -3.47 -2.68 4.08
CA ASP A 42 -3.43 -4.11 3.75
C ASP A 42 -4.72 -4.86 4.09
N ALA A 43 -5.48 -4.34 5.04
CA ALA A 43 -6.75 -4.89 5.49
C ALA A 43 -7.91 -3.97 5.10
N SER A 44 -9.12 -4.55 5.07
CA SER A 44 -10.34 -3.77 5.25
C SER A 44 -10.25 -3.03 6.58
N LEU A 45 -10.16 -1.71 6.52
CA LEU A 45 -10.19 -0.86 7.69
C LEU A 45 -11.54 -1.05 8.41
N PRO A 46 -11.57 -1.49 9.67
CA PRO A 46 -12.75 -1.26 10.49
C PRO A 46 -12.96 0.26 10.64
N ASP A 47 -14.15 0.68 11.06
CA ASP A 47 -14.39 2.07 11.46
C ASP A 47 -13.42 2.42 12.60
N LEU A 48 -12.34 3.12 12.27
CA LEU A 48 -11.28 3.45 13.22
C LEU A 48 -11.78 4.50 14.19
N ARG A 49 -11.56 4.25 15.48
CA ARG A 49 -11.85 5.18 16.56
C ARG A 49 -10.57 5.59 17.25
N ALA A 50 -10.58 6.80 17.77
CA ALA A 50 -9.47 7.36 18.54
C ALA A 50 -9.39 6.75 19.95
N ASP A 51 -9.17 5.43 20.02
CA ASP A 51 -9.11 4.65 21.27
C ASP A 51 -7.68 4.43 21.79
N GLY A 52 -6.67 4.92 21.05
CA GLY A 52 -5.25 4.74 21.36
C GLY A 52 -4.72 3.31 21.16
N SER A 53 -5.55 2.36 20.73
CA SER A 53 -5.27 0.92 20.77
C SER A 53 -5.24 0.26 19.39
N SER A 54 -6.02 0.82 18.44
CA SER A 54 -6.16 0.27 17.10
C SER A 54 -4.86 0.29 16.30
N LEU A 55 -4.57 -0.80 15.58
CA LEU A 55 -3.39 -0.94 14.71
C LEU A 55 -3.78 -1.04 13.24
N VAL A 56 -3.12 -0.25 12.39
CA VAL A 56 -3.39 -0.18 10.95
C VAL A 56 -2.14 -0.60 10.17
N PRO A 57 -2.19 -1.72 9.43
CA PRO A 57 -1.12 -2.14 8.55
C PRO A 57 -1.19 -1.40 7.20
N VAL A 58 -0.18 -0.60 6.91
CA VAL A 58 0.00 0.09 5.63
C VAL A 58 1.13 -0.60 4.85
N VAL A 59 0.96 -0.73 3.54
CA VAL A 59 1.93 -1.36 2.65
C VAL A 59 2.34 -0.37 1.57
N ALA A 60 3.65 -0.17 1.43
CA ALA A 60 4.24 0.47 0.25
C ALA A 60 4.68 -0.61 -0.75
N GLU A 61 4.30 -0.45 -2.02
CA GLU A 61 4.70 -1.34 -3.10
C GLU A 61 5.47 -0.58 -4.17
N VAL A 62 6.53 -1.19 -4.70
CA VAL A 62 7.24 -0.66 -5.86
C VAL A 62 6.54 -1.18 -7.12
N THR A 63 6.00 -0.28 -7.93
CA THR A 63 5.18 -0.63 -9.10
C THR A 63 5.70 0.01 -10.38
N ASP A 64 5.35 -0.58 -11.52
CA ASP A 64 5.45 0.08 -12.82
C ASP A 64 4.20 0.94 -13.13
N ASP A 65 4.19 1.59 -14.29
CA ASP A 65 3.09 2.47 -14.72
C ASP A 65 1.76 1.72 -14.86
N ALA A 66 1.81 0.42 -15.15
CA ALA A 66 0.64 -0.46 -15.24
C ALA A 66 0.18 -0.98 -13.87
N GLY A 67 0.89 -0.65 -12.78
CA GLY A 67 0.59 -1.10 -11.43
C GLY A 67 1.09 -2.52 -11.11
N SER A 68 1.94 -3.10 -11.97
CA SER A 68 2.54 -4.41 -11.69
C SER A 68 3.63 -4.26 -10.64
N VAL A 69 3.56 -5.08 -9.59
CA VAL A 69 4.51 -5.04 -8.47
C VAL A 69 5.86 -5.60 -8.89
N LYS A 70 6.94 -4.87 -8.62
CA LYS A 70 8.31 -5.31 -8.89
C LYS A 70 8.83 -6.21 -7.78
N ARG A 71 8.55 -7.51 -7.89
CA ARG A 71 8.91 -8.54 -6.89
C ARG A 71 10.40 -8.56 -6.49
N LEU A 72 11.30 -8.31 -7.42
CA LEU A 72 12.75 -8.34 -7.19
C LEU A 72 13.35 -6.96 -6.85
N SER A 73 12.53 -5.99 -6.45
CA SER A 73 13.04 -4.71 -5.94
C SER A 73 13.61 -4.90 -4.54
N ASN A 74 14.76 -4.26 -4.28
CA ASN A 74 15.50 -4.29 -3.02
C ASN A 74 15.71 -2.88 -2.44
N GLU A 75 14.89 -1.93 -2.88
CA GLU A 75 14.92 -0.54 -2.45
C GLU A 75 14.61 -0.39 -0.96
N TRP A 76 15.00 0.74 -0.37
CA TRP A 76 14.64 1.07 1.00
C TRP A 76 13.59 2.18 1.01
N VAL A 77 12.52 2.00 1.78
CA VAL A 77 11.41 2.95 1.91
C VAL A 77 11.47 3.62 3.27
N GLN A 78 11.47 4.96 3.28
CA GLN A 78 11.25 5.77 4.46
C GLN A 78 9.79 6.20 4.51
N PHE A 79 9.13 5.94 5.63
CA PHE A 79 7.78 6.39 5.91
C PHE A 79 7.77 7.67 6.74
N SER A 80 6.73 8.48 6.56
CA SER A 80 6.36 9.57 7.46
C SER A 80 4.88 9.44 7.81
N VAL A 81 4.53 9.59 9.08
CA VAL A 81 3.17 9.54 9.59
C VAL A 81 2.89 10.82 10.34
N GLU A 82 1.81 11.51 9.97
CA GLU A 82 1.34 12.75 10.60
C GLU A 82 -0.14 12.60 11.01
N GLY A 83 -0.56 13.33 12.03
CA GLY A 83 -1.96 13.42 12.44
C GLY A 83 -2.37 12.43 13.53
N ALA A 84 -3.55 11.83 13.39
CA ALA A 84 -4.25 11.03 14.42
C ALA A 84 -3.65 9.64 14.70
N GLY A 85 -2.35 9.47 14.52
CA GLY A 85 -1.67 8.19 14.68
C GLY A 85 -0.16 8.32 14.60
N VAL A 86 0.53 7.27 15.06
CA VAL A 86 1.99 7.23 15.14
C VAL A 86 2.52 5.92 14.56
N ALA A 87 3.63 5.98 13.84
CA ALA A 87 4.34 4.79 13.42
C ALA A 87 4.81 4.00 14.65
N VAL A 88 4.54 2.69 14.69
CA VAL A 88 5.04 1.81 15.75
C VAL A 88 6.56 1.70 15.69
N ASP A 89 7.11 1.70 14.47
CA ASP A 89 8.54 1.79 14.18
C ASP A 89 8.75 2.76 13.01
N GLY A 90 9.62 3.75 13.21
CA GLY A 90 9.93 4.79 12.22
C GLY A 90 11.17 4.49 11.37
N ALA A 91 11.84 3.36 11.59
CA ALA A 91 13.01 2.98 10.83
C ALA A 91 12.67 2.72 9.34
N PRO A 92 13.57 3.09 8.41
CA PRO A 92 13.45 2.67 7.01
C PRO A 92 13.25 1.16 6.87
N ARG A 93 12.43 0.74 5.90
CA ARG A 93 12.17 -0.69 5.62
C ARG A 93 12.69 -1.06 4.25
N GLN A 94 13.39 -2.18 4.15
CA GLN A 94 13.73 -2.75 2.86
C GLN A 94 12.48 -3.34 2.19
N VAL A 95 12.36 -3.15 0.89
CA VAL A 95 11.35 -3.79 0.06
C VAL A 95 11.70 -5.27 -0.07
N GLU A 96 10.78 -6.13 0.36
CA GLU A 96 10.87 -7.57 0.22
C GLU A 96 9.70 -8.06 -0.63
N TRP A 97 10.03 -8.85 -1.66
CA TRP A 97 9.06 -9.35 -2.63
C TRP A 97 8.14 -8.27 -3.25
N GLY A 98 8.70 -7.06 -3.41
CA GLY A 98 8.06 -5.89 -4.02
C GLY A 98 7.24 -5.01 -3.07
N SER A 99 7.21 -5.32 -1.77
CA SER A 99 6.50 -4.54 -0.75
C SER A 99 7.32 -4.25 0.51
N ALA A 100 7.02 -3.15 1.20
CA ALA A 100 7.53 -2.80 2.52
C ALA A 100 6.37 -2.44 3.46
N PRO A 101 6.26 -3.06 4.66
CA PRO A 101 5.17 -2.79 5.60
C PRO A 101 5.48 -1.63 6.55
N LEU A 102 4.43 -0.95 6.99
CA LEU A 102 4.42 0.03 8.07
C LEU A 102 3.24 -0.30 9.00
N LEU A 103 3.49 -0.33 10.30
CA LEU A 103 2.45 -0.46 11.30
C LEU A 103 2.20 0.89 11.98
N ILE A 104 0.95 1.32 12.01
CA ILE A 104 0.52 2.58 12.64
C ILE A 104 -0.38 2.26 13.82
N ARG A 105 -0.10 2.88 14.97
CA ARG A 105 -1.02 2.89 16.11
C ARG A 105 -1.87 4.16 16.05
N VAL A 106 -3.17 3.99 16.09
CA VAL A 106 -4.14 5.09 16.16
C VAL A 106 -3.99 5.81 17.50
N GLY A 107 -4.11 7.13 17.49
CA GLY A 107 -4.06 7.95 18.70
C GLY A 107 -5.39 7.94 19.48
N ASP A 108 -5.45 8.79 20.50
CA ASP A 108 -6.63 9.08 21.32
C ASP A 108 -7.35 10.38 20.90
N VAL A 109 -6.89 11.00 19.81
CA VAL A 109 -7.50 12.20 19.22
C VAL A 109 -8.05 11.87 17.83
N PRO A 110 -9.35 12.15 17.55
CA PRO A 110 -9.95 11.97 16.22
C PRO A 110 -9.30 12.85 15.15
N GLY A 111 -9.44 12.47 13.89
CA GLY A 111 -8.95 13.25 12.75
C GLY A 111 -8.51 12.39 11.58
N GLU A 112 -7.38 12.75 10.97
CA GLU A 112 -6.82 12.02 9.83
C GLU A 112 -5.40 11.56 10.16
N ILE A 113 -5.07 10.34 9.75
CA ILE A 113 -3.70 9.86 9.64
C ILE A 113 -3.24 10.10 8.21
N ARG A 114 -2.12 10.80 8.03
CA ARG A 114 -1.50 11.08 6.73
C ARG A 114 -0.20 10.33 6.63
N VAL A 115 -0.10 9.45 5.65
CA VAL A 115 1.07 8.59 5.44
C VAL A 115 1.75 8.96 4.13
N ARG A 116 3.05 9.22 4.21
CA ARG A 116 3.94 9.42 3.07
C ARG A 116 4.97 8.31 3.02
N ALA A 117 5.38 7.94 1.81
CA ALA A 117 6.47 7.01 1.60
C ALA A 117 7.35 7.49 0.45
N ARG A 118 8.64 7.49 0.71
CA ARG A 118 9.69 7.83 -0.25
C ARG A 118 10.79 6.79 -0.23
N LEU A 119 11.57 6.75 -1.29
CA LEU A 119 12.80 5.94 -1.27
C LEU A 119 13.85 6.63 -0.41
N LEU A 120 14.60 5.85 0.36
CA LEU A 120 15.68 6.34 1.20
C LEU A 120 16.85 6.85 0.35
N HIS A 121 17.13 6.16 -0.75
CA HIS A 121 18.17 6.54 -1.70
C HIS A 121 17.53 7.14 -2.95
N GLU A 122 17.80 8.42 -3.17
CA GLU A 122 17.29 9.15 -4.33
C GLU A 122 18.18 8.94 -5.57
N GLY A 123 17.58 9.10 -6.75
CA GLY A 123 18.31 9.07 -8.01
C GLY A 123 17.44 9.57 -9.16
N SER A 124 18.07 10.05 -10.24
CA SER A 124 17.34 10.57 -11.42
C SER A 124 16.45 9.52 -12.11
N GLN A 125 16.68 8.25 -11.81
CA GLN A 125 15.96 7.11 -12.36
C GLN A 125 15.07 6.41 -11.32
N ALA A 126 14.97 6.95 -10.11
CA ALA A 126 14.24 6.37 -9.00
C ALA A 126 12.71 6.45 -9.23
N PRO A 127 11.94 5.47 -8.75
CA PRO A 127 10.49 5.55 -8.67
C PRO A 127 10.01 6.84 -8.01
N GLN A 128 8.93 7.40 -8.54
CA GLN A 128 8.24 8.54 -7.93
C GLN A 128 7.62 8.15 -6.58
N GLU A 129 7.52 9.12 -5.68
CA GLU A 129 6.84 8.94 -4.40
C GLU A 129 5.36 8.60 -4.59
N ALA A 130 4.79 7.89 -3.61
CA ALA A 130 3.37 7.61 -3.60
C ALA A 130 2.57 8.89 -3.27
N PRO A 131 1.36 9.06 -3.82
CA PRO A 131 0.41 10.01 -3.27
C PRO A 131 0.20 9.76 -1.77
N VAL A 132 -0.08 10.83 -1.02
CA VAL A 132 -0.35 10.74 0.42
C VAL A 132 -1.56 9.83 0.64
N LEU A 133 -1.39 8.81 1.49
CA LEU A 133 -2.50 7.98 1.95
C LEU A 133 -3.15 8.67 3.15
N VAL A 134 -4.44 8.92 3.07
CA VAL A 134 -5.23 9.55 4.14
C VAL A 134 -6.19 8.51 4.71
N ILE A 135 -6.16 8.33 6.03
CA ILE A 135 -6.99 7.36 6.75
C ILE A 135 -7.78 8.13 7.82
N PRO A 136 -9.12 8.16 7.76
CA PRO A 136 -9.94 8.85 8.74
C PRO A 136 -10.02 8.06 10.06
N VAL A 137 -10.10 8.79 11.17
CA VAL A 137 -10.25 8.28 12.54
C VAL A 137 -11.38 9.05 13.22
N GLY A 138 -12.44 8.35 13.61
CA GLY A 138 -13.61 8.91 14.28
C GLY A 138 -13.45 9.01 15.81
N GLU A 139 -14.49 9.55 16.45
CA GLU A 139 -14.58 9.66 17.91
C GLU A 139 -14.70 8.28 18.58
N ASP A 140 -14.16 8.19 19.79
CA ASP A 140 -14.41 7.06 20.69
C ASP A 140 -15.67 7.34 21.52
N ASP A 141 -16.80 6.83 21.03
CA ASP A 141 -18.11 7.01 21.67
C ASP A 141 -18.39 5.95 22.75
N ALA A 142 -17.47 5.02 22.98
CA ALA A 142 -17.68 3.86 23.87
C ALA A 142 -17.91 4.25 25.34
N LEU A 143 -17.52 5.47 25.73
CA LEU A 143 -17.66 6.01 27.09
C LEU A 143 -18.75 7.09 27.21
N SER A 144 -19.54 7.36 26.16
CA SER A 144 -20.68 8.28 26.27
C SER A 144 -21.78 7.65 27.15
N LEU A 145 -21.78 7.98 28.44
CA LEU A 145 -22.90 7.64 29.31
C LEU A 145 -24.15 8.36 28.81
N PRO A 146 -25.32 7.70 28.74
CA PRO A 146 -26.57 8.40 28.46
C PRO A 146 -26.78 9.49 29.51
N PRO A 147 -27.41 10.62 29.15
CA PRO A 147 -27.63 11.72 30.09
C PRO A 147 -28.38 11.20 31.31
N ALA A 148 -27.86 11.51 32.51
CA ALA A 148 -28.54 11.20 33.76
C ALA A 148 -29.88 11.97 33.77
N GLY A 149 -30.98 11.22 33.68
CA GLY A 149 -32.34 11.74 33.81
C GLY A 149 -32.69 12.14 35.23
#